data_AF-U6MXI7-F1
#
_entry.id   AF-U6MXI7-F1
#
_cell.length_a   1.000
_cell.length_b   1.000
_cell.length_c   1.000
_cell.angle_alpha   90.00
_cell.angle_beta   90.00
_cell.angle_gamma   90.00
#
_symmetry.space_group_name_H-M   'P 1'
#
loop_
_entity.id
_entity.type
_entity.pdbx_description
1 polymer ?
#
loop_
_entity_poly.entity_id
_entity_poly.type
_entity_poly.pdbx_seq_one_letter_code
_entity_poly.pdbx_strand_id
1 'polypeptide(L)'
;MYTSSALHASVLGHLCELTAQLPNLVVGLLTRASVLGALRAGISAAEIVGFLEACAHPAARDRDRDRDRSRSRSRSRAVPENVAIQLRMWEQERRRVSLSPAVVFKGWEQQLLPDLFQKAAKWAAARGSVLHFTPWPTDPTSPQFLQWLKGDKFLAVKLEHKPEVVNKIRELRQQLLAQRAQQHAQ
;
A
#
# COMPACT_ATOMS: atom_id res chain seq x y z
N MET A 1 24.94 -19.03 12.94
CA MET A 1 24.21 -20.19 13.49
C MET A 1 25.21 -21.28 13.81
N TYR A 2 25.23 -21.80 15.04
CA TYR A 2 26.06 -22.95 15.39
C TYR A 2 25.31 -24.23 15.01
N THR A 3 25.77 -24.91 13.97
CA THR A 3 25.17 -26.14 13.44
C THR A 3 26.18 -26.88 12.58
N SER A 4 26.18 -28.20 12.66
CA SER A 4 26.87 -29.09 11.72
C SER A 4 25.92 -29.69 10.67
N SER A 5 24.60 -29.46 10.82
CA SER A 5 23.59 -29.97 9.89
C SER A 5 23.58 -29.17 8.58
N ALA A 6 23.80 -29.86 7.47
CA ALA A 6 23.71 -29.31 6.12
C ALA A 6 22.30 -28.80 5.78
N LEU A 7 21.25 -29.41 6.35
CA LEU A 7 19.88 -28.96 6.15
C LEU A 7 19.67 -27.54 6.71
N HIS A 8 20.11 -27.31 7.96
CA HIS A 8 20.01 -25.99 8.57
C HIS A 8 20.84 -24.94 7.84
N ALA A 9 22.01 -25.31 7.32
CA ALA A 9 22.83 -24.44 6.49
C ALA A 9 22.12 -24.07 5.17
N SER A 10 21.48 -25.04 4.52
CA SER A 10 20.72 -24.83 3.29
C SER A 10 19.50 -23.94 3.51
N VAL A 11 18.73 -24.16 4.59
CA VAL A 11 17.60 -23.29 4.95
C VAL A 11 18.10 -21.86 5.20
N LEU A 12 19.18 -21.69 5.97
CA LEU A 12 19.77 -20.38 6.22
C LEU A 12 20.23 -19.70 4.91
N GLY A 13 20.76 -20.45 3.95
CA GLY A 13 21.12 -19.94 2.63
C GLY A 13 19.96 -19.45 1.77
N HIS A 14 18.72 -19.91 2.02
CA HIS A 14 17.53 -19.34 1.37
C HIS A 14 17.10 -18.02 2.01
N LEU A 15 17.49 -17.77 3.26
CA LEU A 15 17.07 -16.59 4.03
C LEU A 15 18.08 -15.44 3.96
N CYS A 16 19.37 -15.76 3.86
CA CYS A 16 20.47 -14.79 3.92
C CYS A 16 21.62 -15.16 2.98
N GLU A 17 22.48 -14.20 2.68
CA GLU A 17 23.72 -14.46 1.95
C GLU A 17 24.75 -15.10 2.89
N LEU A 18 25.17 -16.33 2.60
CA LEU A 18 26.18 -17.03 3.40
C LEU A 18 27.56 -16.42 3.13
N THR A 19 28.20 -15.93 4.19
CA THR A 19 29.54 -15.32 4.10
C THR A 19 30.64 -16.35 4.37
N ALA A 20 30.39 -17.27 5.32
CA ALA A 20 31.34 -18.32 5.65
C ALA A 20 30.63 -19.56 6.20
N GLN A 21 31.15 -20.74 5.85
CA GLN A 21 30.70 -22.01 6.38
C GLN A 21 31.90 -22.75 6.98
N LEU A 22 31.90 -22.92 8.30
CA LEU A 22 32.85 -23.69 9.08
C LEU A 22 32.20 -25.00 9.54
N PRO A 23 32.97 -26.00 10.03
CA PRO A 23 32.43 -27.33 10.39
C PRO A 23 31.28 -27.32 11.40
N ASN A 24 31.23 -26.33 12.30
CA ASN A 24 30.21 -26.20 13.35
C ASN A 24 29.57 -24.80 13.41
N LEU A 25 29.88 -23.92 12.47
CA LEU A 25 29.42 -22.53 12.46
C LEU A 25 29.13 -22.07 11.03
N VAL A 26 27.92 -21.59 10.82
CA VAL A 26 27.52 -20.92 9.58
C VAL A 26 27.33 -19.44 9.87
N VAL A 27 27.99 -18.60 9.09
CA VAL A 27 27.90 -17.14 9.17
C VAL A 27 27.25 -16.62 7.89
N GLY A 28 26.23 -15.79 8.05
CA GLY A 28 25.54 -15.17 6.93
C GLY A 28 25.06 -13.77 7.27
N LEU A 29 24.79 -13.00 6.23
CA LEU A 29 24.34 -11.62 6.30
C LEU A 29 22.91 -11.50 5.76
N LEU A 30 22.02 -10.95 6.58
CA LEU A 30 20.66 -10.61 6.18
C LEU A 30 20.69 -9.30 5.39
N THR A 31 20.69 -9.43 4.06
CA THR A 31 20.58 -8.29 3.13
C THR A 31 19.13 -8.10 2.71
N ARG A 32 18.78 -6.88 2.27
CA ARG A 32 17.46 -6.63 1.68
C ARG A 32 17.19 -7.55 0.48
N ALA A 33 18.20 -7.81 -0.35
CA ALA A 33 18.08 -8.63 -1.55
C ALA A 33 17.77 -10.11 -1.21
N SER A 34 18.50 -10.70 -0.27
CA SER A 34 18.27 -12.08 0.19
C SER A 34 16.88 -12.25 0.81
N VAL A 35 16.48 -11.34 1.70
CA VAL A 35 15.15 -11.38 2.34
C VAL A 35 14.03 -11.19 1.31
N LEU A 36 14.17 -10.28 0.34
CA LEU A 36 13.20 -10.16 -0.75
C LEU A 36 13.15 -11.43 -1.63
N GLY A 37 14.26 -12.15 -1.78
CA GLY A 37 14.30 -13.49 -2.37
C GLY A 37 13.44 -14.49 -1.60
N ALA A 38 13.66 -14.60 -0.28
CA ALA A 38 12.89 -15.48 0.61
C ALA A 38 11.39 -15.14 0.61
N LEU A 39 11.04 -13.84 0.69
CA LEU A 39 9.66 -13.36 0.63
C LEU A 39 8.99 -13.72 -0.71
N ARG A 40 9.73 -13.70 -1.83
CA ARG A 40 9.21 -14.12 -3.14
C ARG A 40 8.92 -15.61 -3.20
N ALA A 41 9.72 -16.42 -2.50
CA ALA A 41 9.49 -17.86 -2.33
C ALA A 41 8.31 -18.17 -1.38
N GLY A 42 7.69 -17.15 -0.77
CA GLY A 42 6.53 -17.30 0.10
C GLY A 42 6.85 -17.40 1.59
N ILE A 43 8.11 -17.23 1.99
CA ILE A 43 8.52 -17.24 3.40
C ILE A 43 8.25 -15.86 3.99
N SER A 44 7.37 -15.76 4.99
CA SER A 44 6.98 -14.51 5.65
C SER A 44 8.07 -13.96 6.59
N ALA A 45 8.05 -12.65 6.86
CA ALA A 45 9.02 -12.06 7.81
C ALA A 45 8.88 -12.65 9.23
N ALA A 46 7.66 -13.06 9.62
CA ALA A 46 7.41 -13.71 10.90
C ALA A 46 8.07 -15.09 11.00
N GLU A 47 8.04 -15.87 9.92
CA GLU A 47 8.72 -17.18 9.85
C GLU A 47 10.24 -17.03 9.87
N ILE A 48 10.78 -16.01 9.18
CA ILE A 48 12.23 -15.70 9.24
C ILE A 48 12.63 -15.38 10.68
N VAL A 49 11.90 -14.51 11.37
CA VAL A 49 12.17 -14.18 12.78
C VAL A 49 12.05 -15.42 13.66
N GLY A 50 10.99 -16.22 13.49
CA GLY A 50 10.78 -17.45 14.25
C GLY A 50 11.91 -18.47 14.05
N PHE A 51 12.41 -18.62 12.83
CA PHE A 51 13.57 -19.47 12.54
C PHE A 51 14.84 -18.97 13.26
N LEU A 52 15.12 -17.66 13.20
CA LEU A 52 16.26 -17.06 13.88
C LEU A 52 16.17 -17.21 15.40
N GLU A 53 14.97 -17.07 15.98
CA GLU A 53 14.72 -17.26 17.41
C GLU A 53 14.83 -18.72 17.85
N ALA A 54 14.42 -19.67 17.00
CA ALA A 54 14.55 -21.10 17.26
C ALA A 54 16.01 -21.57 17.22
N CYS A 55 16.80 -20.98 16.31
CA CYS A 55 18.23 -21.29 16.13
C CYS A 55 19.15 -20.42 17.01
N ALA A 56 18.59 -19.62 17.90
CA ALA A 56 19.35 -18.72 18.76
C ALA A 56 20.17 -19.50 19.80
N HIS A 57 21.41 -19.08 19.99
CA HIS A 57 22.27 -19.62 21.03
C HIS A 57 21.70 -19.30 22.43
N PRO A 58 21.77 -20.21 23.43
CA PRO A 58 21.25 -19.98 24.79
C PRO A 58 21.72 -18.66 25.41
N ALA A 59 23.02 -18.34 25.26
CA ALA A 59 23.57 -17.07 25.73
C ALA A 59 22.89 -15.82 25.11
N ALA A 60 22.39 -15.89 23.87
CA ALA A 60 21.63 -14.80 23.26
C ALA A 60 20.20 -14.70 23.83
N ARG A 61 19.62 -15.81 24.29
CA ARG A 61 18.31 -15.86 24.96
C ARG A 61 18.37 -15.37 26.41
N ASP A 62 19.53 -15.49 27.04
CA ASP A 62 19.72 -15.12 28.45
C ASP A 62 20.17 -13.66 28.63
N ARG A 63 20.79 -13.05 27.62
CA ARG A 63 21.35 -11.68 27.67
C ARG A 63 20.36 -10.57 28.05
N ASP A 64 19.07 -10.69 27.75
CA ASP A 64 18.10 -9.66 28.16
C ASP A 64 17.47 -9.92 29.53
N ARG A 65 17.71 -11.08 30.17
CA ARG A 65 17.18 -11.36 31.52
C ARG A 65 17.89 -10.53 32.61
N ASP A 66 19.14 -10.18 32.39
CA ASP A 66 19.95 -9.45 33.38
C ASP A 66 19.90 -7.93 33.25
N ARG A 67 19.47 -7.39 32.09
CA ARG A 67 19.43 -5.92 31.86
C ARG A 67 18.19 -5.23 32.40
N ASP A 68 17.09 -5.94 32.63
CA ASP A 68 15.84 -5.33 33.12
C ASP A 68 15.04 -6.29 34.01
N ARG A 69 15.44 -6.43 35.29
CA ARG A 69 14.63 -7.15 36.30
C ARG A 69 13.35 -6.38 36.70
N SER A 70 13.16 -5.15 36.20
CA SER A 70 12.16 -4.20 36.67
C SER A 70 10.98 -4.01 35.70
N ARG A 71 11.16 -4.22 34.39
CA ARG A 71 10.07 -4.05 33.41
C ARG A 71 9.59 -5.36 32.80
N SER A 72 8.58 -5.95 33.45
CA SER A 72 7.57 -6.84 32.85
C SER A 72 8.07 -8.16 32.25
N ARG A 73 7.24 -9.20 32.33
CA ARG A 73 7.46 -10.56 31.80
C ARG A 73 7.44 -10.62 30.26
N SER A 74 7.98 -9.63 29.57
CA SER A 74 8.11 -9.68 28.12
C SER A 74 9.16 -10.73 27.81
N ARG A 75 8.77 -11.80 27.12
CA ARG A 75 9.67 -12.89 26.68
C ARG A 75 10.90 -12.26 26.04
N SER A 76 12.08 -12.46 26.63
CA SER A 76 13.35 -12.05 25.99
C SER A 76 13.40 -12.66 24.60
N ARG A 77 13.43 -11.81 23.58
CA ARG A 77 13.54 -12.22 22.18
C ARG A 77 15.02 -12.25 21.84
N ALA A 78 15.50 -13.40 21.37
CA ALA A 78 16.89 -13.52 20.95
C ALA A 78 17.23 -12.66 19.73
N VAL A 79 16.21 -12.31 18.93
CA VAL A 79 16.32 -11.38 17.81
C VAL A 79 15.95 -9.97 18.29
N PRO A 80 16.86 -8.99 18.16
CA PRO A 80 16.56 -7.60 18.49
C PRO A 80 15.35 -7.04 17.71
N GLU A 81 14.53 -6.23 18.38
CA GLU A 81 13.28 -5.72 17.80
C GLU A 81 13.52 -4.87 16.53
N ASN A 82 14.63 -4.12 16.46
CA ASN A 82 14.97 -3.34 15.26
C ASN A 82 15.17 -4.23 14.02
N VAL A 83 15.77 -5.42 14.18
CA VAL A 83 15.93 -6.40 13.09
C VAL A 83 14.56 -6.97 12.69
N ALA A 84 13.73 -7.33 13.66
CA ALA A 84 12.38 -7.85 13.38
C ALA A 84 11.50 -6.80 12.67
N ILE A 85 11.57 -5.53 13.09
CA ILE A 85 10.89 -4.42 12.42
C ILE A 85 11.41 -4.27 10.99
N GLN A 86 12.73 -4.29 10.78
CA GLN A 86 13.31 -4.12 9.46
C GLN A 86 12.85 -5.20 8.48
N LEU A 87 12.79 -6.46 8.92
CA LEU A 87 12.27 -7.57 8.10
C LEU A 87 10.80 -7.36 7.73
N ARG A 88 9.97 -6.92 8.68
CA ARG A 88 8.55 -6.59 8.42
C ARG A 88 8.39 -5.40 7.47
N MET A 89 9.26 -4.38 7.59
CA MET A 89 9.26 -3.24 6.67
C MET A 89 9.57 -3.66 5.23
N TRP A 90 10.54 -4.57 5.03
CA TRP A 90 10.84 -5.13 3.71
C TRP A 90 9.70 -5.99 3.16
N GLU A 91 8.96 -6.70 4.02
CA GLU A 91 7.74 -7.40 3.59
C GLU A 91 6.65 -6.43 3.14
N GLN A 92 6.37 -5.40 3.93
CA GLN A 92 5.37 -4.37 3.60
C GLN A 92 5.73 -3.57 2.36
N GLU A 93 7.02 -3.41 2.07
CA GLU A 93 7.49 -2.75 0.87
C GLU A 93 6.96 -3.41 -0.42
N ARG A 94 6.79 -4.74 -0.41
CA ARG A 94 6.17 -5.47 -1.54
C ARG A 94 4.67 -5.19 -1.70
N ARG A 95 4.02 -4.67 -0.67
CA ARG A 95 2.58 -4.38 -0.63
C ARG A 95 2.27 -2.89 -0.78
N ARG A 96 3.26 -2.05 -1.16
CA ARG A 96 3.08 -0.60 -1.35
C ARG A 96 2.19 -0.24 -2.53
N VAL A 97 2.16 -1.08 -3.57
CA VAL A 97 1.38 -0.84 -4.78
C VAL A 97 0.26 -1.85 -4.84
N SER A 98 -0.97 -1.35 -4.96
CA SER A 98 -2.14 -2.17 -5.27
C SER A 98 -2.60 -1.84 -6.68
N LEU A 99 -2.87 -2.86 -7.48
CA LEU A 99 -3.43 -2.72 -8.81
C LEU A 99 -4.94 -2.91 -8.70
N SER A 100 -5.69 -1.87 -9.06
CA SER A 100 -7.15 -1.92 -9.10
C SER A 100 -7.63 -1.64 -10.52
N PRO A 101 -8.48 -2.50 -11.11
CA PRO A 101 -9.06 -2.24 -12.43
C PRO A 101 -9.98 -1.01 -12.35
N ALA A 102 -9.73 -0.05 -13.25
CA ALA A 102 -10.36 1.26 -13.20
C ALA A 102 -10.75 1.77 -14.60
N VAL A 103 -11.71 2.68 -14.62
CA VAL A 103 -12.10 3.44 -15.81
C VAL A 103 -11.95 4.93 -15.50
N VAL A 104 -11.34 5.66 -16.44
CA VAL A 104 -11.15 7.11 -16.33
C VAL A 104 -12.09 7.82 -17.30
N PHE A 105 -12.93 8.69 -16.75
CA PHE A 105 -13.75 9.62 -17.52
C PHE A 105 -12.98 10.93 -17.73
N LYS A 106 -12.84 11.31 -19.00
CA LYS A 106 -12.18 12.54 -19.48
C LYS A 106 -13.02 13.17 -20.60
N GLY A 107 -12.71 14.42 -20.98
CA GLY A 107 -13.38 15.10 -22.09
C GLY A 107 -14.81 15.53 -21.75
N TRP A 108 -14.99 16.18 -20.61
CA TRP A 108 -16.28 16.71 -20.18
C TRP A 108 -16.71 17.88 -21.06
N GLU A 109 -18.01 18.01 -21.31
CA GLU A 109 -18.58 19.10 -22.11
C GLU A 109 -18.33 20.44 -21.43
N GLN A 110 -17.56 21.33 -22.09
CA GLN A 110 -17.20 22.65 -21.56
C GLN A 110 -18.43 23.49 -21.19
N GLN A 111 -19.52 23.33 -21.95
CA GLN A 111 -20.77 24.01 -21.70
C GLN A 111 -21.34 23.66 -20.31
N LEU A 112 -21.22 22.41 -19.86
CA LEU A 112 -21.83 21.90 -18.63
C LEU A 112 -20.85 21.83 -17.45
N LEU A 113 -19.61 22.31 -17.63
CA LEU A 113 -18.66 22.53 -16.54
C LEU A 113 -19.03 23.82 -15.78
N PRO A 114 -18.85 23.87 -14.45
CA PRO A 114 -18.29 22.84 -13.56
C PRO A 114 -19.33 21.83 -13.01
N ASP A 115 -20.63 22.11 -13.18
CA ASP A 115 -21.72 21.44 -12.48
C ASP A 115 -21.80 19.94 -12.74
N LEU A 116 -21.65 19.53 -14.00
CA LEU A 116 -21.72 18.12 -14.38
C LEU A 116 -20.62 17.29 -13.70
N PHE A 117 -19.39 17.80 -13.73
CA PHE A 117 -18.24 17.13 -13.11
C PHE A 117 -18.39 17.07 -11.59
N GLN A 118 -18.74 18.18 -10.94
CA GLN A 118 -18.88 18.23 -9.49
C GLN A 118 -20.02 17.33 -8.99
N LYS A 119 -21.18 17.34 -9.65
CA LYS A 119 -22.32 16.47 -9.29
C LYS A 119 -21.99 14.99 -9.50
N ALA A 120 -21.33 14.65 -10.62
CA ALA A 120 -20.91 13.27 -10.90
C ALA A 120 -19.85 12.78 -9.90
N ALA A 121 -18.84 13.61 -9.59
CA ALA A 121 -17.79 13.27 -8.63
C ALA A 121 -18.34 13.10 -7.21
N LYS A 122 -19.21 14.01 -6.74
CA LYS A 122 -19.87 13.90 -5.42
C LYS A 122 -20.72 12.64 -5.30
N TRP A 123 -21.48 12.32 -6.35
CA TRP A 123 -22.30 11.11 -6.36
C TRP A 123 -21.45 9.83 -6.34
N ALA A 124 -20.39 9.79 -7.15
CA ALA A 124 -19.50 8.63 -7.21
C ALA A 124 -18.66 8.46 -5.94
N ALA A 125 -18.33 9.56 -5.24
CA ALA A 125 -17.73 9.55 -3.91
C ALA A 125 -18.70 9.03 -2.85
N ALA A 126 -19.97 9.48 -2.87
CA ALA A 126 -21.00 9.02 -1.93
C ALA A 126 -21.28 7.50 -2.00
N ARG A 127 -21.07 6.88 -3.17
CA ARG A 127 -21.19 5.43 -3.37
C ARG A 127 -19.92 4.63 -3.06
N GLY A 128 -18.78 5.28 -2.83
CA GLY A 128 -17.50 4.59 -2.65
C GLY A 128 -16.93 3.94 -3.93
N SER A 129 -17.43 4.35 -5.11
CA SER A 129 -16.98 3.84 -6.41
C SER A 129 -15.75 4.59 -6.96
N VAL A 130 -15.45 5.76 -6.40
CA VAL A 130 -14.32 6.62 -6.78
C VAL A 130 -12.98 6.05 -6.30
N LEU A 131 -12.00 6.06 -7.20
CA LEU A 131 -10.59 5.84 -6.88
C LEU A 131 -9.83 7.15 -6.78
N HIS A 132 -10.06 8.05 -7.73
CA HIS A 132 -9.42 9.37 -7.77
C HIS A 132 -10.29 10.34 -8.57
N PHE A 133 -10.29 11.62 -8.20
CA PHE A 133 -10.88 12.68 -9.02
C PHE A 133 -10.03 13.94 -8.91
N THR A 134 -10.08 14.80 -9.93
CA THR A 134 -9.40 16.10 -9.88
C THR A 134 -10.07 16.97 -8.79
N PRO A 135 -9.37 17.31 -7.69
CA PRO A 135 -9.93 18.17 -6.66
C PRO A 135 -10.21 19.56 -7.23
N TRP A 136 -11.20 20.26 -6.66
CA TRP A 136 -11.58 21.60 -7.08
C TRP A 136 -11.52 22.60 -5.90
N PRO A 137 -11.15 23.87 -6.15
CA PRO A 137 -11.22 24.92 -5.13
C PRO A 137 -12.65 25.20 -4.68
N THR A 138 -12.84 25.57 -3.42
CA THR A 138 -14.16 25.89 -2.83
C THR A 138 -14.70 27.23 -3.33
N ASP A 139 -13.82 28.19 -3.63
CA ASP A 139 -14.17 29.56 -4.00
C ASP A 139 -14.32 29.72 -5.52
N PRO A 140 -15.54 29.99 -6.04
CA PRO A 140 -15.81 30.08 -7.48
C PRO A 140 -15.13 31.27 -8.16
N THR A 141 -14.86 32.34 -7.41
CA THR A 141 -14.29 33.60 -7.93
C THR A 141 -12.77 33.65 -7.83
N SER A 142 -12.15 32.61 -7.26
CA SER A 142 -10.70 32.58 -7.08
C SER A 142 -9.96 32.42 -8.43
N PRO A 143 -8.78 33.03 -8.60
CA PRO A 143 -7.97 32.85 -9.82
C PRO A 143 -7.55 31.39 -10.02
N GLN A 144 -7.42 30.64 -8.92
CA GLN A 144 -7.14 29.20 -8.94
C GLN A 144 -8.30 28.40 -9.55
N PHE A 145 -9.55 28.80 -9.30
CA PHE A 145 -10.72 28.14 -9.89
C PHE A 145 -10.79 28.37 -11.40
N LEU A 146 -10.48 29.58 -11.87
CA LEU A 146 -10.40 29.88 -13.31
C LEU A 146 -9.29 29.09 -14.00
N GLN A 147 -8.12 28.96 -13.36
CA GLN A 147 -7.03 28.12 -13.84
C GLN A 147 -7.42 26.64 -13.85
N TRP A 148 -8.11 26.18 -12.81
CA TRP A 148 -8.66 24.85 -12.75
C TRP A 148 -9.64 24.61 -13.89
N LEU A 149 -10.54 25.55 -14.20
CA LEU A 149 -11.54 25.40 -15.27
C LEU A 149 -10.92 25.17 -16.66
N LYS A 150 -9.73 25.74 -16.91
CA LYS A 150 -8.97 25.55 -18.16
C LYS A 150 -8.29 24.18 -18.26
N GLY A 151 -7.99 23.54 -17.13
CA GLY A 151 -7.32 22.24 -17.11
C GLY A 151 -8.27 21.08 -17.36
N ASP A 152 -7.72 19.94 -17.75
CA ASP A 152 -8.50 18.70 -17.90
C ASP A 152 -9.07 18.21 -16.56
N LYS A 153 -10.16 17.46 -16.65
CA LYS A 153 -10.90 16.92 -15.51
C LYS A 153 -10.94 15.42 -15.61
N PHE A 154 -10.44 14.74 -14.59
CA PHE A 154 -10.37 13.30 -14.53
C PHE A 154 -11.22 12.79 -13.38
N LEU A 155 -12.04 11.78 -13.68
CA LEU A 155 -12.78 11.01 -12.71
C LEU A 155 -12.43 9.53 -12.93
N ALA A 156 -11.67 8.95 -12.01
CA ALA A 156 -11.31 7.55 -12.01
C ALA A 156 -12.24 6.78 -11.07
N VAL A 157 -12.90 5.77 -11.61
CA VAL A 157 -13.88 4.91 -10.92
C VAL A 157 -13.43 3.46 -11.06
N LYS A 158 -13.73 2.64 -10.06
CA LYS A 158 -13.59 1.19 -10.15
C LYS A 158 -14.36 0.63 -11.36
N LEU A 159 -13.76 -0.34 -12.06
CA LEU A 159 -14.33 -0.93 -13.27
C LEU A 159 -15.73 -1.52 -13.06
N GLU A 160 -15.99 -2.10 -11.90
CA GLU A 160 -17.26 -2.73 -11.53
C GLU A 160 -18.45 -1.75 -11.57
N HIS A 161 -18.22 -0.47 -11.25
CA HIS A 161 -19.26 0.56 -11.19
C HIS A 161 -19.38 1.38 -12.48
N LYS A 162 -18.67 0.99 -13.55
CA LYS A 162 -18.70 1.68 -14.85
C LYS A 162 -20.13 1.92 -15.38
N PRO A 163 -21.02 0.91 -15.51
CA PRO A 163 -22.33 1.13 -16.13
C PRO A 163 -23.21 2.10 -15.33
N GLU A 164 -23.14 2.03 -13.99
CA GLU A 164 -23.90 2.91 -13.11
C GLU A 164 -23.46 4.37 -13.24
N VAL A 165 -22.14 4.60 -13.23
CA VAL A 165 -21.59 5.95 -13.39
C VAL A 165 -21.94 6.53 -14.76
N VAL A 166 -21.86 5.72 -15.82
CA VAL A 166 -22.25 6.16 -17.17
C VAL A 166 -23.74 6.56 -17.20
N ASN A 167 -24.61 5.73 -16.64
CA ASN A 167 -26.04 6.02 -16.58
C ASN A 167 -26.32 7.29 -15.79
N LYS A 168 -25.63 7.49 -14.66
CA LYS A 168 -25.80 8.70 -13.86
C LYS A 168 -25.30 9.95 -14.56
N ILE A 169 -24.16 9.89 -15.25
CA ILE A 169 -23.64 11.01 -16.05
C ILE A 169 -24.65 11.40 -17.12
N ARG A 170 -25.28 10.43 -17.80
CA ARG A 170 -26.33 10.68 -18.80
C ARG A 170 -27.55 11.36 -18.17
N GLU A 171 -28.02 10.88 -17.03
CA GLU A 171 -29.15 11.47 -16.29
C GLU A 171 -28.86 12.91 -15.86
N LEU A 172 -27.68 13.16 -15.26
CA LEU A 172 -27.24 14.49 -14.84
C LEU A 172 -27.11 15.45 -16.03
N ARG A 173 -26.62 14.96 -17.17
CA ARG A 173 -26.54 15.76 -18.40
C ARG A 173 -27.93 16.21 -18.87
N GLN A 174 -28.90 15.29 -18.90
CA GLN A 174 -30.28 15.62 -19.29
C GLN A 174 -30.92 16.63 -18.33
N GLN A 175 -30.72 16.46 -17.02
CA GLN A 175 -31.23 17.39 -16.00
C GLN A 175 -30.66 18.80 -16.16
N LEU A 176 -29.35 18.92 -16.41
CA LEU A 176 -28.71 20.23 -16.60
C LEU A 176 -29.16 20.92 -17.89
N LEU A 177 -29.32 20.16 -18.99
CA LEU A 177 -29.84 20.71 -20.24
C LEU A 177 -31.29 21.19 -20.09
N ALA A 178 -32.14 20.43 -19.41
CA ALA A 178 -33.53 20.81 -19.13
C ALA A 178 -33.61 22.09 -18.27
N GLN A 179 -32.78 22.20 -17.23
CA GLN A 179 -32.72 23.40 -16.39
C GLN A 179 -32.32 24.65 -17.19
N ARG A 180 -31.36 24.53 -18.10
CA ARG A 180 -30.95 25.65 -18.96
C ARG A 180 -31.99 26.02 -19.99
N ALA A 181 -32.65 25.05 -20.60
CA ALA A 181 -33.74 25.30 -21.55
C ALA A 181 -34.90 26.07 -20.89
N GLN A 182 -35.22 25.75 -19.62
CA GLN A 182 -36.22 26.47 -18.84
C GLN A 182 -35.77 27.90 -18.50
N GLN A 183 -34.49 28.13 -18.21
CA GLN A 183 -33.94 29.46 -17.96
C GLN A 183 -33.93 30.36 -19.20
N HIS A 184 -33.80 29.79 -20.39
CA HIS A 184 -33.85 30.54 -21.65
C HIS A 184 -35.27 30.87 -22.13
N ALA A 185 -36.30 30.21 -21.58
CA ALA A 185 -37.70 30.42 -21.93
C ALA A 185 -38.41 31.45 -21.02
N GLN A 186 -37.73 31.95 -19.99
CA GLN A 186 -38.16 33.02 -19.09
C GLN A 186 -37.45 34.33 -19.44
#